data_AF-A0A1J3FEZ9-F1
#
_entry.id   AF-A0A1J3FEZ9-F1
#
_cell.length_a   1.000
_cell.length_b   1.000
_cell.length_c   1.000
_cell.angle_alpha   90.00
_cell.angle_beta   90.00
_cell.angle_gamma   90.00
#
_symmetry.space_group_name_H-M   'P 1'
#
loop_
_entity.id
_entity.type
_entity.pdbx_description
1 polymer ?
#
loop_
_entity_poly.entity_id
_entity_poly.type
_entity_poly.pdbx_seq_one_letter_code
_entity_poly.pdbx_strand_id
1 'polypeptide(L)'
;LAWFMSNQENSFVTIGQRVLASPLKVRFHYGHPDVFDRLFHLTRGGVCKASKVINLSEDIFAGFNSTLREGNVTHHEYIQVGKGRDVGLNQISMFEAKIANGNGEQTLSRDLYRLGHRFDFFRMLSCYFTTIGFYFSTMLTVLTVYVFLYGRLYLVLSGLEEGLSN
;
A
#
# COMPACT_ATOMS: atom_id res chain seq x y z
N LEU A 1 -17.27 -10.35 -19.16
CA LEU A 1 -17.04 -9.30 -18.15
C LEU A 1 -16.92 -9.86 -16.73
N ALA A 2 -17.91 -10.59 -16.20
CA ALA A 2 -17.87 -11.17 -14.86
C ALA A 2 -16.64 -12.08 -14.60
N TRP A 3 -16.21 -12.88 -15.58
CA TRP A 3 -15.00 -13.71 -15.46
C TRP A 3 -13.73 -12.87 -15.26
N PHE A 4 -13.60 -11.73 -15.94
CA PHE A 4 -12.48 -10.83 -15.78
C PHE A 4 -12.47 -10.19 -14.39
N MET A 5 -13.62 -9.70 -13.92
CA MET A 5 -13.78 -9.15 -12.56
C MET A 5 -13.44 -10.20 -11.48
N SER A 6 -13.89 -11.44 -11.67
CA SER A 6 -13.57 -12.57 -10.78
C SER A 6 -12.07 -12.91 -10.78
N ASN A 7 -11.40 -12.86 -11.93
CA ASN A 7 -9.96 -13.09 -12.01
C ASN A 7 -9.16 -11.96 -11.35
N GLN A 8 -9.60 -10.71 -11.47
CA GLN A 8 -8.97 -9.59 -10.79
C GLN A 8 -9.06 -9.73 -9.27
N GLU A 9 -10.23 -10.12 -8.74
CA GLU A 9 -10.38 -10.41 -7.32
C GLU A 9 -9.52 -11.60 -6.88
N ASN A 10 -9.46 -12.68 -7.66
CA ASN A 10 -8.59 -13.82 -7.38
C ASN A 10 -7.11 -13.41 -7.35
N SER A 11 -6.66 -12.55 -8.27
CA SER A 11 -5.29 -12.04 -8.26
C SER A 11 -5.00 -11.24 -6.98
N PHE A 12 -5.89 -10.32 -6.62
CA PHE A 12 -5.70 -9.41 -5.49
C PHE A 12 -5.83 -10.10 -4.11
N VAL A 13 -6.89 -10.88 -3.90
CA VAL A 13 -7.25 -11.47 -2.59
C VAL A 13 -6.58 -12.82 -2.35
N THR A 14 -6.23 -13.55 -3.41
CA THR A 14 -5.70 -14.92 -3.30
C THR A 14 -4.21 -14.95 -3.64
N ILE A 15 -3.86 -14.73 -4.92
CA ILE A 15 -2.48 -14.91 -5.40
C ILE A 15 -1.52 -13.93 -4.72
N GLY A 16 -1.86 -12.64 -4.69
CA GLY A 16 -1.06 -11.61 -4.02
C GLY A 16 -0.89 -11.90 -2.53
N GLN A 17 -1.98 -12.24 -1.83
CA GLN A 17 -1.92 -12.53 -0.40
C GLN A 17 -1.09 -13.77 -0.06
N ARG A 18 -1.13 -14.81 -0.90
CA ARG A 18 -0.26 -15.99 -0.77
C ARG A 18 1.21 -15.59 -0.82
N VAL A 19 1.62 -14.84 -1.85
CA VAL A 19 3.01 -14.41 -2.03
C VAL A 19 3.48 -13.50 -0.88
N LEU A 20 2.62 -12.59 -0.43
CA LEU A 20 2.91 -11.70 0.71
C LEU A 20 3.08 -12.47 2.03
N ALA A 21 2.29 -13.54 2.24
CA ALA A 21 2.40 -14.38 3.44
C ALA A 21 3.63 -15.31 3.37
N SER A 22 3.83 -15.98 2.23
CA SER A 22 4.94 -16.90 1.98
C SER A 22 5.33 -16.86 0.49
N PRO A 23 6.60 -16.55 0.14
CA PRO A 23 7.77 -16.50 1.02
C PRO A 23 8.06 -15.13 1.65
N LEU A 24 7.39 -14.05 1.23
CA LEU A 24 7.86 -12.69 1.54
C LEU A 24 7.70 -12.28 3.02
N LYS A 25 6.77 -12.90 3.75
CA LYS A 25 6.47 -12.59 5.17
C LYS A 25 6.23 -11.11 5.45
N VAL A 26 5.60 -10.40 4.51
CA VAL A 26 5.24 -8.97 4.60
C VAL A 26 3.74 -8.75 4.37
N ARG A 27 2.92 -9.76 4.67
CA ARG A 27 1.47 -9.63 4.69
C ARG A 27 1.07 -8.80 5.90
N PHE A 28 0.71 -7.53 5.67
CA PHE A 28 0.20 -6.64 6.71
C PHE A 28 -1.32 -6.46 6.68
N HIS A 29 -2.00 -7.08 5.71
CA HIS A 29 -3.44 -7.10 5.37
C HIS A 29 -3.74 -6.44 4.04
N TYR A 30 -4.53 -7.14 3.21
CA TYR A 30 -5.71 -6.61 2.52
C TYR A 30 -6.55 -7.75 1.91
N GLY A 31 -7.88 -7.66 2.07
CA GLY A 31 -8.83 -8.55 1.39
C GLY A 31 -9.61 -9.54 2.27
N HIS A 32 -9.67 -9.36 3.59
CA HIS A 32 -10.32 -10.32 4.49
C HIS A 32 -11.36 -9.69 5.44
N PRO A 33 -12.29 -10.52 5.93
CA PRO A 33 -12.79 -10.48 7.30
C PRO A 33 -11.79 -11.19 8.25
N ASP A 34 -10.72 -10.51 8.67
CA ASP A 34 -9.60 -11.13 9.38
C ASP A 34 -9.93 -11.70 10.78
N VAL A 35 -9.25 -12.79 11.15
CA VAL A 35 -9.37 -13.41 12.47
C VAL A 35 -8.14 -13.06 13.31
N PHE A 36 -8.38 -12.44 14.46
CA PHE A 36 -7.33 -12.03 15.40
C PHE A 36 -7.31 -12.91 16.64
N ASP A 37 -6.12 -13.33 17.08
CA ASP A 37 -5.94 -13.91 18.41
C ASP A 37 -6.18 -12.82 19.47
N ARG A 38 -7.33 -12.93 20.16
CA ARG A 38 -7.74 -12.00 21.20
C ARG A 38 -6.71 -11.89 22.33
N LEU A 39 -6.15 -13.00 22.80
CA LEU A 39 -5.21 -12.99 23.92
C LEU A 39 -3.93 -12.27 23.53
N PHE A 40 -3.41 -12.54 22.33
CA PHE A 40 -2.23 -11.86 21.82
C PHE A 40 -2.42 -10.33 21.72
N HIS A 41 -3.52 -9.88 21.11
CA HIS A 41 -3.74 -8.46 20.83
C HIS A 41 -4.14 -7.67 22.08
N LEU A 42 -5.03 -8.19 22.93
CA LEU A 42 -5.46 -7.47 24.15
C LEU A 42 -4.31 -7.26 25.13
N THR A 43 -3.49 -8.29 25.36
CA THR A 43 -2.36 -8.20 26.31
C THR A 43 -1.23 -7.29 25.83
N ARG A 44 -1.21 -6.94 24.54
CA ARG A 44 -0.12 -6.16 23.96
C ARG A 44 -0.51 -4.74 23.56
N GLY A 45 -1.74 -4.30 23.83
CA GLY A 45 -2.18 -2.93 23.54
C GLY A 45 -3.10 -2.80 22.31
N GLY A 46 -3.88 -3.84 22.02
CA GLY A 46 -4.95 -3.82 21.03
C GLY A 46 -4.53 -4.24 19.62
N VAL A 47 -5.53 -4.18 18.72
CA VAL A 47 -5.42 -4.58 17.31
C VAL A 47 -4.77 -3.48 16.48
N CYS A 48 -5.37 -2.28 16.43
CA CYS A 48 -4.88 -1.19 15.59
C CYS A 48 -5.28 0.19 16.13
N LYS A 49 -4.76 1.24 15.50
CA LYS A 49 -5.12 2.63 15.78
C LYS A 49 -6.42 2.95 15.04
N ALA A 50 -7.56 2.76 15.69
CA ALA A 50 -8.85 3.09 15.12
C ALA A 50 -9.03 4.62 15.03
N SER A 51 -9.15 5.15 13.82
CA SER A 51 -9.70 6.50 13.63
C SER A 51 -10.44 6.58 12.31
N LYS A 52 -11.58 7.30 12.33
CA LYS A 52 -12.53 7.36 11.21
C LYS A 52 -12.01 8.12 9.98
N VAL A 53 -10.98 8.95 10.16
CA VAL A 53 -10.43 9.84 9.12
C VAL A 53 -8.93 9.64 8.95
N ILE A 54 -8.21 9.46 10.05
CA ILE A 54 -6.76 9.28 10.11
C ILE A 54 -6.49 7.80 10.41
N ASN A 55 -5.71 7.10 9.60
CA ASN A 55 -5.54 5.63 9.59
C ASN A 55 -6.69 4.88 8.87
N LEU A 56 -6.99 5.29 7.64
CA LEU A 56 -7.94 4.58 6.75
C LEU A 56 -7.52 3.12 6.47
N SER A 57 -6.28 2.78 6.80
CA SER A 57 -5.64 1.46 6.65
C SER A 57 -5.44 0.76 8.01
N GLU A 58 -6.49 0.75 8.84
CA GLU A 58 -6.43 0.19 10.20
C GLU A 58 -5.94 -1.26 10.24
N ASP A 59 -6.27 -2.04 9.22
CA ASP A 59 -5.87 -3.43 9.01
C ASP A 59 -4.36 -3.55 8.78
N ILE A 60 -3.77 -2.67 7.96
CA ILE A 60 -2.30 -2.60 7.82
C ILE A 60 -1.65 -2.31 9.16
N PHE A 61 -2.15 -1.31 9.90
CA PHE A 61 -1.56 -0.95 11.19
C PHE A 61 -1.70 -2.09 12.20
N ALA A 62 -2.73 -2.93 12.08
CA ALA A 62 -2.82 -4.18 12.83
C ALA A 62 -1.70 -5.14 12.45
N GLY A 63 -1.45 -5.36 11.15
CA GLY A 63 -0.34 -6.19 10.67
C GLY A 63 1.04 -5.68 11.11
N PHE A 64 1.25 -4.36 11.10
CA PHE A 64 2.48 -3.73 11.60
C PHE A 64 2.67 -4.00 13.10
N ASN A 65 1.65 -3.75 13.92
CA ASN A 65 1.72 -3.99 15.36
C ASN A 65 1.97 -5.47 15.68
N SER A 66 1.29 -6.37 14.97
CA SER A 66 1.50 -7.82 15.12
C SER A 66 2.95 -8.19 14.81
N THR A 67 3.48 -7.72 13.68
CA THR A 67 4.86 -8.03 13.27
C THR A 67 5.90 -7.41 14.22
N LEU A 68 5.68 -6.17 14.68
CA LEU A 68 6.56 -5.51 15.66
C LEU A 68 6.59 -6.20 17.02
N ARG A 69 5.55 -6.99 17.33
CA ARG A 69 5.42 -7.77 18.56
C ARG A 69 5.72 -9.25 18.35
N GLU A 70 6.45 -9.57 17.28
CA GLU A 70 6.88 -10.94 16.94
C GLU A 70 5.72 -11.90 16.64
N GLY A 71 4.53 -11.36 16.38
CA GLY A 71 3.41 -12.11 15.84
C GLY A 71 3.64 -12.47 14.37
N ASN A 72 2.95 -13.50 13.92
CA ASN A 72 2.97 -13.95 12.54
C ASN A 72 1.61 -13.72 11.88
N VAL A 73 1.62 -13.14 10.67
CA VAL A 73 0.40 -12.92 9.88
C VAL A 73 0.39 -13.92 8.73
N THR A 74 -0.40 -14.98 8.88
CA THR A 74 -0.55 -16.04 7.88
C THR A 74 -1.72 -15.76 6.95
N HIS A 75 -1.77 -16.48 5.83
CA HIS A 75 -2.90 -16.47 4.90
C HIS A 75 -3.48 -17.89 4.85
N HIS A 76 -4.78 -18.01 5.12
CA HIS A 76 -5.51 -19.28 5.11
C HIS A 76 -6.74 -19.13 4.23
N GLU A 77 -6.98 -20.14 3.39
CA GLU A 77 -8.11 -20.17 2.47
C GLU A 77 -8.99 -21.37 2.81
N TYR A 78 -10.26 -21.11 3.12
CA TYR A 78 -11.23 -22.15 3.48
C TYR A 78 -12.24 -22.38 2.35
N ILE A 79 -12.74 -21.30 1.76
CA ILE A 79 -13.73 -21.33 0.66
C ILE A 79 -13.44 -20.15 -0.27
N GLN A 80 -13.32 -20.42 -1.57
CA GLN A 80 -13.16 -19.39 -2.59
C GLN A 80 -14.43 -19.28 -3.43
N VAL A 81 -15.05 -18.10 -3.43
CA VAL A 81 -16.18 -17.76 -4.31
C VAL A 81 -15.74 -16.64 -5.23
N GLY A 82 -15.88 -16.84 -6.53
CA GLY A 82 -15.65 -15.79 -7.51
C GLY A 82 -16.69 -14.69 -7.34
N LYS A 83 -16.30 -13.61 -6.69
CA LYS A 83 -17.07 -12.37 -6.66
C LYS A 83 -16.48 -11.43 -7.70
N GLY A 84 -17.36 -10.65 -8.32
CA GLY A 84 -16.94 -9.58 -9.22
C GLY A 84 -17.23 -8.26 -8.54
N ARG A 85 -16.20 -7.45 -8.34
CA ARG A 85 -16.37 -6.03 -8.05
C ARG A 85 -16.65 -5.30 -9.36
N ASP A 86 -17.50 -4.29 -9.28
CA ASP A 86 -17.66 -3.38 -10.40
C ASP A 86 -16.32 -2.63 -10.61
N VAL A 87 -15.94 -2.52 -11.88
CA VAL A 87 -14.64 -1.98 -12.33
C VAL A 87 -14.85 -0.75 -13.22
N GLY A 88 -15.97 -0.05 -13.01
CA GLY A 88 -16.18 1.27 -13.60
C GLY A 88 -15.08 2.24 -13.18
N LEU A 89 -14.68 3.13 -14.09
CA LEU A 89 -13.58 4.09 -13.86
C LEU A 89 -13.74 4.89 -12.57
N ASN A 90 -14.96 5.30 -12.23
CA ASN A 90 -15.23 6.05 -11.00
C ASN A 90 -14.92 5.22 -9.73
N GLN A 91 -15.28 3.94 -9.73
CA GLN A 91 -15.02 3.06 -8.59
C GLN A 91 -13.53 2.71 -8.47
N ILE A 92 -12.86 2.47 -9.60
CA ILE A 92 -11.40 2.27 -9.62
C ILE A 92 -10.70 3.53 -9.08
N SER A 93 -11.10 4.71 -9.54
CA SER A 93 -10.53 5.99 -9.10
C SER A 93 -10.68 6.20 -7.59
N MET A 94 -11.87 5.97 -7.04
CA MET A 94 -12.09 6.05 -5.59
C MET A 94 -11.29 5.00 -4.81
N PHE A 95 -11.15 3.79 -5.35
CA PHE A 95 -10.35 2.73 -4.74
C PHE A 95 -8.86 3.09 -4.70
N GLU A 96 -8.30 3.53 -5.83
CA GLU A 96 -6.90 3.98 -5.92
C GLU A 96 -6.65 5.19 -5.02
N ALA A 97 -7.56 6.15 -4.96
CA ALA A 97 -7.45 7.29 -4.06
C ALA A 97 -7.41 6.85 -2.59
N LYS A 98 -8.21 5.85 -2.20
CA LYS A 98 -8.16 5.29 -0.84
C LYS A 98 -6.80 4.65 -0.54
N ILE A 99 -6.27 3.85 -1.46
CA ILE A 99 -4.97 3.18 -1.25
C ILE A 99 -3.82 4.19 -1.24
N ALA A 100 -3.86 5.20 -2.12
CA ALA A 100 -2.86 6.26 -2.16
C ALA A 100 -2.82 7.05 -0.84
N ASN A 101 -3.98 7.43 -0.30
CA ASN A 101 -4.07 8.08 1.01
C ASN A 101 -3.53 7.19 2.13
N GLY A 102 -3.90 5.91 2.14
CA GLY A 102 -3.39 4.94 3.11
C GLY A 102 -1.87 4.74 3.04
N ASN A 103 -1.28 4.75 1.85
CA ASN A 103 0.17 4.67 1.67
C ASN A 103 0.88 5.95 2.11
N GLY A 104 0.27 7.12 1.90
CA GLY A 104 0.77 8.38 2.45
C GLY A 104 0.87 8.32 3.99
N GLU A 105 -0.17 7.82 4.65
CA GLU A 105 -0.18 7.63 6.11
C GLU A 105 0.89 6.62 6.57
N GLN A 106 1.05 5.50 5.86
CA GLN A 106 2.07 4.52 6.18
C GLN A 106 3.49 5.09 6.05
N THR A 107 3.74 5.89 5.01
CA THR A 107 5.04 6.54 4.76
C THR A 107 5.41 7.49 5.90
N LEU A 108 4.42 8.21 6.45
CA LEU A 108 4.60 9.12 7.58
C LEU A 108 4.59 8.40 8.94
N SER A 109 4.23 7.11 8.98
CA SER A 109 4.08 6.38 10.23
C SER A 109 5.42 5.96 10.83
N ARG A 110 5.55 6.14 12.15
CA ARG A 110 6.65 5.61 12.96
C ARG A 110 6.71 4.08 12.96
N ASP A 111 5.61 3.40 12.65
CA ASP A 111 5.55 1.94 12.69
C ASP A 111 6.35 1.34 11.53
N LEU A 112 6.30 1.96 10.35
CA LEU A 112 7.13 1.57 9.21
C LEU A 112 8.62 1.77 9.50
N TYR A 113 8.99 2.91 10.10
CA TYR A 113 10.37 3.16 10.52
C TYR A 113 10.88 2.06 11.47
N ARG A 114 10.06 1.67 12.44
CA ARG A 114 10.39 0.58 13.39
C ARG A 114 10.48 -0.79 12.72
N LEU A 115 9.61 -1.07 11.74
CA LEU A 115 9.65 -2.31 10.97
C LEU A 115 10.92 -2.39 10.14
N GLY A 116 11.30 -1.30 9.47
CA GLY A 116 12.53 -1.23 8.68
C GLY A 116 13.79 -1.55 9.50
N HIS A 117 13.83 -1.15 10.78
CA HIS A 117 14.94 -1.49 11.67
C HIS A 117 14.98 -2.95 12.11
N ARG A 118 13.86 -3.69 12.03
CA ARG A 118 13.77 -5.10 12.44
C ARG A 118 13.81 -6.08 11.26
N PHE A 119 13.62 -5.60 10.04
CA PHE A 119 13.66 -6.43 8.85
C PHE A 119 15.09 -6.66 8.37
N ASP A 120 15.34 -7.89 7.93
CA ASP A 120 16.50 -8.21 7.11
C ASP A 120 16.37 -7.57 5.73
N PHE A 121 17.47 -7.49 4.99
CA PHE A 121 17.53 -6.82 3.70
C PHE A 121 16.43 -7.29 2.72
N PHE A 122 16.20 -8.60 2.61
CA PHE A 122 15.22 -9.15 1.67
C PHE A 122 13.79 -8.82 2.07
N ARG A 123 13.46 -8.91 3.36
CA ARG A 123 12.13 -8.56 3.87
C ARG A 123 11.88 -7.06 3.82
N MET A 124 12.92 -6.24 4.04
CA MET A 124 12.85 -4.79 3.86
C MET A 124 12.60 -4.43 2.40
N LEU A 125 13.32 -5.06 1.46
CA LEU A 125 13.11 -4.88 0.03
C LEU A 125 11.70 -5.33 -0.40
N SER A 126 11.24 -6.46 0.12
CA SER A 126 9.89 -6.97 -0.11
C SER A 126 8.86 -5.96 0.37
N CYS A 127 9.00 -5.47 1.61
CA CYS A 127 8.12 -4.46 2.17
C CYS A 127 8.12 -3.19 1.31
N TYR A 128 9.28 -2.71 0.87
CA TYR A 128 9.37 -1.54 -0.01
C TYR A 128 8.56 -1.72 -1.30
N PHE A 129 8.77 -2.81 -2.04
CA PHE A 129 8.08 -3.01 -3.31
C PHE A 129 6.59 -3.36 -3.19
N THR A 130 6.18 -3.99 -2.08
CA THR A 130 4.78 -4.42 -1.91
C THR A 130 3.92 -3.40 -1.16
N THR A 131 4.51 -2.35 -0.57
CA THR A 131 3.77 -1.31 0.16
C THR A 131 4.01 0.07 -0.47
N ILE A 132 5.03 0.79 -0.01
CA ILE A 132 5.17 2.22 -0.24
C ILE A 132 5.95 2.57 -1.51
N GLY A 133 6.83 1.68 -1.96
CA GLY A 133 7.78 1.96 -3.05
C GLY A 133 7.11 2.34 -4.37
N PHE A 134 6.00 1.68 -4.72
CA PHE A 134 5.22 2.02 -5.91
C PHE A 134 4.67 3.46 -5.86
N TYR A 135 4.04 3.82 -4.74
CA TYR A 135 3.44 5.15 -4.55
C TYR A 135 4.50 6.24 -4.43
N PHE A 136 5.62 5.95 -3.77
CA PHE A 136 6.75 6.87 -3.69
C PHE A 136 7.36 7.14 -5.07
N SER A 137 7.58 6.09 -5.87
CA SER A 137 8.09 6.23 -7.23
C SER A 137 7.13 7.02 -8.11
N THR A 138 5.82 6.75 -8.00
CA THR A 138 4.77 7.47 -8.74
C THR A 138 4.70 8.95 -8.34
N MET A 139 4.88 9.27 -7.06
CA MET A 139 4.96 10.66 -6.60
C MET A 139 6.16 11.38 -7.23
N LEU A 140 7.34 10.75 -7.24
CA LEU A 140 8.55 11.32 -7.84
C LEU A 140 8.38 11.56 -9.34
N THR A 141 7.79 10.62 -10.09
CA THR A 141 7.57 10.81 -11.53
C THR A 141 6.63 11.98 -11.79
N VAL A 142 5.52 12.09 -11.04
CA VAL A 142 4.58 13.21 -11.15
C VAL A 142 5.25 14.55 -10.83
N LEU A 143 6.03 14.64 -9.75
CA LEU A 143 6.78 15.84 -9.39
C LEU A 143 7.79 16.23 -10.48
N THR A 144 8.49 15.24 -11.05
CA THR A 144 9.45 15.47 -12.14
C THR A 144 8.77 16.07 -13.37
N VAL A 145 7.58 15.56 -13.73
CA VAL A 145 6.77 16.10 -14.82
C VAL A 145 6.33 17.54 -14.52
N TYR A 146 5.88 17.82 -13.29
CA TYR A 146 5.51 19.19 -12.91
C TYR A 146 6.69 20.16 -12.99
N VAL A 147 7.83 19.81 -12.41
CA VAL A 147 9.04 20.63 -12.47
C VAL A 147 9.47 20.85 -13.92
N PHE A 148 9.40 19.83 -14.76
CA PHE A 148 9.72 19.94 -16.18
C PHE A 148 8.76 20.90 -16.91
N LEU A 149 7.45 20.75 -16.74
CA LEU A 149 6.45 21.58 -17.42
C LEU A 149 6.52 23.05 -16.96
N TYR A 150 6.57 23.30 -15.66
CA TYR A 150 6.69 24.66 -15.13
C TYR A 150 8.05 25.27 -15.44
N GLY A 151 9.12 24.47 -15.44
CA GLY A 151 10.45 24.90 -15.87
C GLY A 151 10.45 25.33 -17.34
N ARG A 152 9.84 24.55 -18.23
CA ARG A 152 9.70 24.91 -19.66
C ARG A 152 8.85 26.16 -19.86
N LEU A 153 7.73 26.29 -19.15
CA LEU A 153 6.90 27.48 -19.19
C LEU A 153 7.68 28.73 -18.73
N TYR A 154 8.44 28.59 -17.64
CA TYR A 154 9.28 29.67 -17.12
C TYR A 154 10.36 30.10 -18.13
N LEU A 155 11.04 29.14 -18.78
CA LEU A 155 12.05 29.43 -19.79
C LEU A 155 11.48 30.18 -21.01
N VAL A 156 10.29 29.78 -21.47
CA VAL A 156 9.59 30.44 -22.58
C VAL A 156 9.19 31.88 -22.19
N LEU A 157 8.60 32.07 -21.01
CA LEU A 157 8.10 33.38 -20.58
C LEU A 157 9.20 34.37 -20.19
N SER A 158 10.37 33.87 -19.76
CA SER A 158 11.51 34.71 -19.36
C SER A 158 12.41 35.13 -20.52
N GLY A 159 12.17 34.63 -21.75
CA GLY A 159 13.04 34.86 -22.91
C GLY A 159 14.43 34.20 -22.81
N LEU A 160 14.68 33.43 -21.74
CA LEU A 160 15.94 32.71 -21.52
C LEU A 160 16.17 31.62 -22.58
N GLU A 161 15.11 31.12 -23.21
CA GLU A 161 15.22 30.15 -24.31
C GLU A 161 15.90 30.76 -25.55
N GLU A 162 15.68 32.04 -25.85
CA GLU A 162 16.40 32.74 -26.92
C GLU A 162 17.89 32.91 -26.59
N GLY A 163 18.23 33.18 -25.32
CA GLY A 163 19.61 33.26 -24.84
C GLY A 163 20.36 31.93 -24.77
N LEU A 164 19.63 30.80 -24.64
CA LEU A 164 20.20 29.45 -24.62
C LEU A 164 20.32 28.79 -26.01
N SER A 165 19.68 29.38 -27.04
CA SER A 165 19.69 28.86 -28.43
C SER A 165 20.73 29.53 -29.35
N ASN A 166 21.47 30.52 -28.84
CA ASN A 166 22.67 31.10 -29.48
C ASN A 166 23.94 30.45 -28.91
#